data_AF-A0A1R3X084-F1
#
_entry.id   AF-A0A1R3X084-F1
#
_cell.length_a   1.000
_cell.length_b   1.000
_cell.length_c   1.000
_cell.angle_alpha   90.00
_cell.angle_beta   90.00
_cell.angle_gamma   90.00
#
_symmetry.space_group_name_H-M   'P 1'
#
loop_
_entity.id
_entity.type
_entity.pdbx_description
1 polymer ?
#
loop_
_entity_poly.entity_id
_entity_poly.type
_entity_poly.pdbx_seq_one_letter_code
_entity_poly.pdbx_strand_id
1 'polypeptide(L)'
;MQEWLAYLAAFGIALASAAGGYFVGFGVVMSNSGFDMAGFFAVVILMPLAVALAVFVVSFAAFSDRWLGWTNSVIAAAFTGITALVCFTLIIQDVLNEVPAVILLVLILFFGGRYLVKRASFD
;
A
#
# COMPACT_ATOMS: atom_id res chain seq x y z
N MET A 1 3.33 1.89 24.35
CA MET A 1 4.20 0.91 23.66
C MET A 1 3.42 -0.09 22.78
N GLN A 2 2.18 -0.49 23.13
CA GLN A 2 1.38 -1.45 22.33
C GLN A 2 1.07 -1.00 20.90
N GLU A 3 0.73 0.27 20.66
CA GLU A 3 0.32 0.76 19.34
C GLU A 3 1.42 0.68 18.27
N TRP A 4 2.68 0.80 18.68
CA TRP A 4 3.84 0.68 17.78
C TRP A 4 4.02 -0.74 17.24
N LEU A 5 3.81 -1.74 18.11
CA LEU A 5 3.87 -3.15 17.74
C LEU A 5 2.66 -3.55 16.88
N ALA A 6 1.46 -3.06 17.21
CA ALA A 6 0.26 -3.24 16.39
C ALA A 6 0.43 -2.65 14.99
N TYR A 7 1.02 -1.45 14.89
CA TYR A 7 1.33 -0.81 13.62
C TYR A 7 2.32 -1.61 12.79
N LEU A 8 3.43 -2.05 13.39
CA LEU A 8 4.44 -2.86 12.71
C LEU A 8 3.88 -4.21 12.24
N ALA A 9 3.09 -4.89 13.07
CA ALA A 9 2.45 -6.16 12.73
C ALA A 9 1.44 -5.98 11.58
N ALA A 10 0.56 -4.99 11.67
CA ALA A 10 -0.41 -4.68 10.61
C ALA A 10 0.28 -4.29 9.31
N PHE A 11 1.36 -3.49 9.38
CA PHE A 11 2.15 -3.11 8.22
C PHE A 11 2.86 -4.31 7.58
N GLY A 12 3.43 -5.21 8.39
CA GLY A 12 4.05 -6.44 7.90
C GLY A 12 3.06 -7.34 7.16
N ILE A 13 1.86 -7.52 7.70
CA ILE A 13 0.80 -8.33 7.06
C ILE A 13 0.31 -7.65 5.78
N ALA A 14 0.13 -6.33 5.80
CA ALA A 14 -0.21 -5.56 4.60
C ALA A 14 0.85 -5.70 3.51
N LEU A 15 2.14 -5.62 3.86
CA LEU A 15 3.26 -5.86 2.94
C LEU A 15 3.24 -7.27 2.35
N ALA A 16 3.03 -8.28 3.17
CA ALA A 16 2.94 -9.67 2.72
C ALA A 16 1.76 -9.86 1.74
N SER A 17 0.61 -9.25 2.05
CA SER A 17 -0.56 -9.29 1.17
C SER A 17 -0.34 -8.52 -0.14
N ALA A 18 0.37 -7.38 -0.10
CA ALA A 18 0.76 -6.64 -1.29
C ALA A 18 1.67 -7.50 -2.18
N ALA A 19 2.71 -8.09 -1.61
CA ALA A 19 3.65 -8.95 -2.32
C ALA A 19 2.91 -10.14 -2.98
N GLY A 20 2.05 -10.83 -2.23
CA GLY A 20 1.20 -11.89 -2.78
C GLY A 20 0.28 -11.39 -3.89
N GLY A 21 -0.34 -10.22 -3.72
CA GLY A 21 -1.17 -9.58 -4.75
C GLY A 21 -0.40 -9.23 -6.02
N TYR A 22 0.84 -8.75 -5.90
CA TYR A 22 1.72 -8.51 -7.05
C TYR A 22 2.00 -9.80 -7.82
N PHE A 23 2.38 -10.88 -7.14
CA PHE A 23 2.63 -12.18 -7.80
C PHE A 23 1.39 -12.70 -8.54
N VAL A 24 0.22 -12.61 -7.92
CA VAL A 24 -1.04 -13.02 -8.55
C VAL A 24 -1.39 -12.10 -9.72
N GLY A 25 -1.26 -10.78 -9.56
CA GLY A 25 -1.52 -9.80 -10.62
C GLY A 25 -0.62 -10.01 -11.84
N PHE A 26 0.68 -10.24 -11.63
CA PHE A 26 1.60 -10.60 -12.71
C PHE A 26 1.22 -11.91 -13.38
N GLY A 27 0.82 -12.94 -12.62
CA GLY A 27 0.34 -14.20 -13.18
C GLY A 27 -0.91 -14.03 -14.06
N VAL A 28 -1.85 -13.18 -13.63
CA VAL A 28 -3.08 -12.86 -14.39
C VAL A 28 -2.77 -12.10 -15.68
N VAL A 29 -1.85 -11.12 -15.62
CA VAL A 29 -1.49 -10.34 -16.81
C VAL A 29 -0.65 -11.17 -17.79
N MET A 30 0.27 -12.02 -17.30
CA MET A 30 1.07 -12.88 -18.18
C MET A 30 0.24 -14.02 -18.83
N SER A 31 -0.86 -14.43 -18.20
CA SER A 31 -1.76 -15.46 -18.75
C SER A 31 -2.82 -14.91 -19.73
N ASN A 32 -2.93 -13.59 -19.88
CA ASN A 32 -3.91 -12.94 -20.75
C ASN A 32 -3.24 -11.93 -21.68
N SER A 33 -3.31 -12.16 -22.99
CA SER A 33 -2.74 -11.27 -24.02
C SER A 33 -3.51 -9.95 -24.24
N GLY A 34 -4.61 -9.73 -23.50
CA GLY A 34 -5.53 -8.60 -23.70
C GLY A 34 -5.32 -7.40 -22.79
N PHE A 35 -4.26 -7.35 -21.98
CA PHE A 35 -4.01 -6.22 -21.08
C PHE A 35 -3.16 -5.13 -21.73
N ASP A 36 -3.77 -3.96 -21.90
CA ASP A 36 -3.12 -2.69 -22.20
C ASP A 36 -2.32 -2.18 -20.98
N MET A 37 -1.47 -1.16 -21.19
CA MET A 37 -0.69 -0.52 -20.11
C MET A 37 -1.55 -0.07 -18.92
N ALA A 38 -2.77 0.41 -19.19
CA ALA A 38 -3.74 0.80 -18.16
C ALA A 38 -4.26 -0.40 -17.36
N GLY A 39 -4.50 -1.52 -18.02
CA GLY A 39 -4.91 -2.77 -17.38
C GLY A 39 -3.81 -3.39 -16.54
N PHE A 40 -2.55 -3.33 -17.00
CA PHE A 40 -1.38 -3.69 -16.21
C PHE A 40 -1.31 -2.86 -14.91
N PHE A 41 -1.42 -1.54 -15.01
CA PHE A 41 -1.39 -0.66 -13.84
C PHE A 41 -2.54 -0.97 -12.85
N ALA A 42 -3.75 -1.19 -13.35
CA ALA A 42 -4.90 -1.49 -12.50
C ALA A 42 -4.74 -2.83 -11.75
N VAL A 43 -4.34 -3.88 -12.46
CA VAL A 43 -4.30 -5.25 -11.92
C VAL A 43 -3.03 -5.52 -11.12
N VAL A 44 -1.88 -5.02 -11.58
CA VAL A 44 -0.59 -5.32 -10.96
C VAL A 44 -0.25 -4.30 -9.88
N ILE A 45 -0.70 -3.05 -9.98
CA ILE A 45 -0.30 -1.99 -9.03
C ILE A 45 -1.46 -1.60 -8.12
N LEU A 46 -2.57 -1.10 -8.67
CA LEU A 46 -3.68 -0.57 -7.87
C LEU A 46 -4.37 -1.66 -7.03
N MET A 47 -4.65 -2.82 -7.61
CA MET A 47 -5.39 -3.88 -6.92
C MET A 47 -4.61 -4.44 -5.71
N PRO A 48 -3.31 -4.79 -5.82
CA PRO A 48 -2.53 -5.21 -4.65
C PRO A 48 -2.40 -4.14 -3.58
N LEU A 49 -2.28 -2.87 -3.97
CA LEU A 49 -2.26 -1.74 -3.04
C LEU A 49 -3.59 -1.56 -2.29
N ALA A 50 -4.72 -1.70 -2.99
CA ALA A 50 -6.05 -1.62 -2.37
C ALA A 50 -6.27 -2.78 -1.38
N VAL A 51 -5.87 -4.00 -1.76
CA VAL A 51 -5.92 -5.17 -0.87
C VAL A 51 -5.03 -4.95 0.35
N ALA A 52 -3.79 -4.50 0.14
CA ALA A 52 -2.85 -4.24 1.24
C ALA A 52 -3.37 -3.18 2.21
N LEU A 53 -4.02 -2.14 1.69
CA LEU A 53 -4.64 -1.10 2.52
C LEU A 53 -5.82 -1.66 3.33
N ALA A 54 -6.70 -2.44 2.72
CA ALA A 54 -7.80 -3.10 3.43
C ALA A 54 -7.27 -4.03 4.53
N VAL A 55 -6.28 -4.85 4.21
CA VAL A 55 -5.61 -5.76 5.15
C VAL A 55 -4.94 -4.98 6.27
N PHE A 56 -4.29 -3.85 5.98
CA PHE A 56 -3.71 -2.97 6.99
C PHE A 56 -4.75 -2.44 7.96
N VAL A 57 -5.86 -1.87 7.46
CA VAL A 57 -6.93 -1.29 8.28
C VAL A 57 -7.54 -2.35 9.19
N VAL A 58 -7.86 -3.53 8.65
CA VAL A 58 -8.45 -4.64 9.41
C VAL A 58 -7.47 -5.17 10.46
N SER A 59 -6.21 -5.40 10.07
CA SER A 59 -5.18 -5.91 10.98
C SER A 59 -4.87 -4.91 12.08
N PHE A 60 -4.79 -3.62 11.76
CA PHE A 60 -4.56 -2.56 12.74
C PHE A 60 -5.71 -2.46 13.73
N ALA A 61 -6.96 -2.51 13.27
CA ALA A 61 -8.12 -2.53 14.15
C ALA A 61 -8.10 -3.76 15.09
N ALA A 62 -7.75 -4.94 14.56
CA ALA A 62 -7.64 -6.17 15.35
C ALA A 62 -6.51 -6.14 16.39
N PHE A 63 -5.38 -5.49 16.12
CA PHE A 63 -4.26 -5.44 17.05
C PHE A 63 -4.28 -4.25 18.01
N SER A 64 -4.99 -3.17 17.69
CA SER A 64 -5.03 -1.94 18.50
C SER A 64 -6.34 -1.71 19.24
N ASP A 65 -7.37 -2.55 19.01
CA ASP A 65 -8.76 -2.36 19.47
C ASP A 65 -9.35 -0.98 19.12
N ARG A 66 -8.75 -0.28 18.15
CA ARG A 66 -9.15 1.05 17.71
C ARG A 66 -9.42 1.05 16.21
N TRP A 67 -10.58 1.56 15.84
CA TRP A 67 -10.89 1.77 14.45
C TRP A 67 -10.34 3.12 13.99
N LEU A 68 -9.61 3.12 12.88
CA LEU A 68 -9.07 4.35 12.27
C LEU A 68 -10.14 5.37 11.84
N GLY A 69 -11.43 5.03 11.87
CA GLY A 69 -12.49 5.91 11.38
C GLY A 69 -12.48 6.05 9.86
N TRP A 70 -13.62 6.47 9.30
CA TRP A 70 -13.80 6.54 7.85
C TRP A 70 -12.88 7.59 7.21
N THR A 71 -12.78 8.78 7.81
CA THR A 71 -11.99 9.90 7.30
C THR A 71 -10.50 9.56 7.17
N ASN A 72 -9.89 8.96 8.20
CA ASN A 72 -8.47 8.62 8.14
C ASN A 72 -8.18 7.45 7.18
N SER A 73 -9.15 6.55 7.00
CA SER A 73 -9.04 5.46 6.04
C SER A 73 -9.05 5.98 4.59
N VAL A 74 -9.87 6.99 4.30
CA VAL A 74 -9.88 7.68 3.00
C VAL A 74 -8.58 8.45 2.76
N ILE A 75 -8.07 9.15 3.79
CA ILE A 75 -6.79 9.86 3.70
C ILE A 75 -5.63 8.89 3.46
N ALA A 76 -5.62 7.75 4.15
CA ALA A 76 -4.63 6.69 3.93
C ALA A 76 -4.72 6.15 2.50
N ALA A 77 -5.92 5.86 2.00
CA ALA A 77 -6.14 5.39 0.62
C ALA A 77 -5.63 6.40 -0.42
N ALA A 78 -5.95 7.69 -0.24
CA ALA A 78 -5.48 8.75 -1.13
C ALA A 78 -3.95 8.89 -1.11
N PHE A 79 -3.34 8.86 0.08
CA PHE A 79 -1.89 8.93 0.23
C PHE A 79 -1.18 7.74 -0.43
N THR A 80 -1.71 6.53 -0.24
CA THR A 80 -1.19 5.31 -0.87
C THR A 80 -1.30 5.36 -2.39
N GLY A 81 -2.45 5.81 -2.92
CA GLY A 81 -2.67 5.97 -4.36
C GLY A 81 -1.73 7.00 -5.00
N ILE A 82 -1.57 8.19 -4.38
CA ILE A 82 -0.66 9.24 -4.87
C ILE A 82 0.79 8.75 -4.86
N THR A 83 1.21 8.12 -3.77
CA THR A 83 2.59 7.61 -3.64
C THR A 83 2.88 6.55 -4.70
N ALA A 84 1.93 5.64 -4.94
CA ALA A 84 2.05 4.63 -5.99
C ALA A 84 2.13 5.22 -7.39
N LEU A 85 1.31 6.23 -7.70
CA LEU A 85 1.35 6.96 -8.96
C LEU A 85 2.70 7.67 -9.18
N VAL A 86 3.23 8.32 -8.15
CA VAL A 86 4.54 8.99 -8.21
C VAL A 86 5.65 7.97 -8.47
N CYS A 87 5.70 6.87 -7.70
CA CYS A 87 6.70 5.82 -7.90
C CYS A 87 6.59 5.17 -9.28
N PHE A 88 5.39 4.91 -9.78
CA PHE A 88 5.17 4.40 -11.14
C PHE A 88 5.66 5.37 -12.22
N THR A 89 5.40 6.67 -12.04
CA THR A 89 5.86 7.70 -12.96
C THR A 89 7.39 7.77 -13.00
N LEU A 90 8.04 7.67 -11.84
CA LEU A 90 9.51 7.65 -11.74
C LEU A 90 10.15 6.42 -12.40
N ILE A 91 9.47 5.27 -12.36
CA ILE A 91 9.90 4.05 -13.05
C ILE A 91 9.74 4.21 -14.56
N ILE A 92 8.57 4.64 -15.06
CA ILE A 92 8.33 4.79 -16.51
C ILE A 92 9.24 5.83 -17.14
N GLN A 93 9.58 6.89 -16.42
CA GLN A 93 10.47 7.93 -16.93
C GLN A 93 11.96 7.52 -16.88
N ASP A 94 12.28 6.27 -16.51
CA ASP A 94 13.65 5.76 -16.31
C ASP A 94 14.47 6.63 -15.31
N VAL A 95 13.80 7.38 -14.44
CA VAL A 95 14.45 8.23 -13.43
C VAL A 95 14.97 7.38 -12.27
N LEU A 96 14.24 6.32 -11.93
CA LEU A 96 14.57 5.42 -10.84
C LEU A 96 14.35 3.97 -11.26
N ASN A 97 15.36 3.12 -11.04
CA ASN A 97 15.21 1.68 -11.20
C ASN A 97 14.12 1.13 -10.27
N GLU A 98 13.55 -0.01 -10.63
CA GLU A 98 12.42 -0.66 -9.94
C GLU A 98 12.71 -0.90 -8.44
N VAL A 99 13.90 -1.42 -8.12
CA VAL A 99 14.29 -1.75 -6.74
C VAL A 99 14.32 -0.51 -5.82
N PRO A 100 15.05 0.57 -6.14
CA PRO A 100 15.02 1.78 -5.32
C PRO A 100 13.63 2.44 -5.27
N ALA A 101 12.83 2.36 -6.34
CA ALA A 101 11.47 2.89 -6.34
C ALA A 101 10.55 2.15 -5.36
N VAL A 102 10.67 0.82 -5.29
CA VAL A 102 9.93 -0.02 -4.33
C VAL A 102 10.37 0.29 -2.90
N ILE A 103 11.67 0.43 -2.64
CA ILE A 103 12.16 0.81 -1.29
C ILE A 103 11.60 2.17 -0.88
N LEU A 104 11.63 3.13 -1.79
CA LEU A 104 11.14 4.48 -1.54
C LEU A 104 9.63 4.49 -1.30
N LEU A 105 8.87 3.69 -2.05
CA LEU A 105 7.43 3.48 -1.83
C LEU A 105 7.15 2.91 -0.44
N VAL A 106 7.86 1.84 -0.04
CA VAL A 106 7.70 1.21 1.27
C VAL A 106 8.03 2.18 2.40
N LEU A 107 9.11 2.96 2.27
CA LEU A 107 9.50 3.96 3.26
C LEU A 107 8.45 5.07 3.38
N ILE A 108 7.98 5.63 2.25
CA ILE A 108 6.95 6.69 2.27
C ILE A 108 5.65 6.18 2.90
N LEU A 109 5.21 4.96 2.55
CA LEU A 109 4.01 4.35 3.14
C LEU A 109 4.19 4.10 4.64
N PHE A 110 5.36 3.63 5.06
CA PHE A 110 5.64 3.37 6.47
C PHE A 110 5.70 4.66 7.31
N PHE A 111 6.41 5.68 6.85
CA PHE A 111 6.52 6.95 7.58
C PHE A 111 5.23 7.77 7.50
N GLY A 112 4.59 7.83 6.33
CA GLY A 112 3.32 8.51 6.12
C GLY A 112 2.19 7.87 6.92
N GLY A 113 2.08 6.53 6.90
CA GLY A 113 1.11 5.79 7.71
C GLY A 113 1.31 6.04 9.21
N ARG A 114 2.55 6.05 9.70
CA ARG A 114 2.85 6.35 11.11
C ARG A 114 2.42 7.77 11.48
N TYR A 115 2.66 8.73 10.60
CA TYR A 115 2.27 10.12 10.83
C TYR A 115 0.75 10.29 10.86
N LEU A 116 0.03 9.62 9.95
CA LEU A 116 -1.44 9.60 9.93
C LEU A 116 -2.03 8.95 11.18
N VAL A 117 -1.52 7.79 11.61
CA VAL A 117 -1.95 7.11 12.84
C VAL A 117 -1.70 8.00 14.06
N LYS A 118 -0.52 8.62 14.15
CA LYS A 118 -0.20 9.56 15.23
C LYS A 118 -1.17 10.74 15.25
N ARG A 119 -1.58 11.26 14.09
CA ARG A 119 -2.55 12.35 14.00
C ARG A 119 -3.96 11.90 14.43
N ALA A 120 -4.38 10.71 13.99
CA ALA A 120 -5.65 10.10 14.36
C ALA A 120 -5.78 9.76 15.85
N SER A 121 -4.66 9.58 16.57
CA SER A 121 -4.68 9.36 18.03
C SER A 121 -4.83 10.64 18.87
N PHE A 122 -4.77 11.82 18.25
CA PHE A 122 -4.95 13.12 18.92
C PHE A 122 -6.34 13.74 18.70
N ASP A 123 -7.16 13.14 17.86
CA ASP A 123 -8.59 13.45 17.70
C ASP A 123 -9.43 12.49 18.57
#